data_AF-A0A0J9VWT6-F1
#
_entry.id   AF-A0A0J9VWT6-F1
#
_cell.length_a   1.000
_cell.length_b   1.000
_cell.length_c   1.000
_cell.angle_alpha   90.00
_cell.angle_beta   90.00
_cell.angle_gamma   90.00
#
_symmetry.space_group_name_H-M   'P 1'
#
loop_
_entity.id
_entity.type
_entity.pdbx_description
1 polymer ?
#
loop_
_entity_poly.entity_id
_entity_poly.type
_entity_poly.pdbx_seq_one_letter_code
_entity_poly.pdbx_strand_id
1 'polypeptide(L)'
;MKLSALYTLCTLCTLCLLASLAHCSDEEVYEKVKSIVNEANDCSLDDVQFIDKYNEKLYWKWTSNFFRYLRVKLYLYESDEIYEQVKGKNGNALGDDVAEALRDDFFNYKDREEFVRIALNILSNEKSLAKTLSVYTPKKEIKFFQELSERQLIDLLINEKKNLINSFKKFKLFQDFRDVSNSKYYYQKRFSQRDAEFKADDNVGPPRNEQMEDDKNQGVNHKRTKNVFTFNAEEIPRMTEIQFDFYDRNKWNKHFYAISDE
;
A
#
# COMPACT_ATOMS: atom_id res chain seq x y z
N MET A 1 -19.25 -21.23 38.58
CA MET A 1 -18.19 -21.62 37.61
C MET A 1 -18.61 -21.55 36.12
N LYS A 2 -19.85 -21.17 35.74
CA LYS A 2 -20.25 -21.09 34.31
C LYS A 2 -19.98 -19.74 33.63
N LEU A 3 -19.85 -18.64 34.38
CA LEU A 3 -19.62 -17.29 33.84
C LEU A 3 -18.18 -17.04 33.37
N SER A 4 -17.15 -17.64 34.02
CA SER A 4 -15.77 -17.40 33.62
C SER A 4 -15.42 -18.05 32.28
N ALA A 5 -16.00 -19.23 32.00
CA ALA A 5 -15.82 -19.94 30.72
C ALA A 5 -16.40 -19.14 29.54
N LEU A 6 -17.56 -18.51 29.73
CA LEU A 6 -18.20 -17.67 28.70
C LEU A 6 -17.39 -16.41 28.42
N TYR A 7 -16.83 -15.80 29.47
CA TYR A 7 -15.98 -14.62 29.36
C TYR A 7 -14.66 -14.93 28.64
N THR A 8 -14.01 -16.06 28.98
CA THR A 8 -12.81 -16.53 28.28
C THR A 8 -13.08 -16.85 26.81
N LEU A 9 -14.25 -17.43 26.49
CA LEU A 9 -14.65 -17.74 25.11
C LEU A 9 -14.89 -16.45 24.31
N CYS A 10 -15.56 -15.46 24.90
CA CYS A 10 -15.78 -14.15 24.28
C CYS A 10 -14.48 -13.39 24.03
N THR A 11 -13.53 -13.42 24.97
CA THR A 11 -12.19 -12.82 24.78
C THR A 11 -11.37 -13.56 23.73
N LEU A 12 -11.49 -14.89 23.65
CA LEU A 12 -10.82 -15.68 22.61
C LEU A 12 -11.41 -15.38 21.23
N CYS A 13 -12.74 -15.29 21.12
CA CYS A 13 -13.42 -14.96 19.87
C CYS A 13 -13.10 -13.53 19.40
N THR A 14 -13.01 -12.56 20.32
CA THR A 14 -12.60 -11.19 19.95
C THR A 14 -11.12 -11.13 19.56
N LEU A 15 -10.23 -11.87 20.22
CA LEU A 15 -8.83 -12.00 19.81
C LEU A 15 -8.68 -12.74 18.47
N CYS A 16 -9.46 -13.78 18.21
CA CYS A 16 -9.49 -14.50 16.93
C CYS A 16 -10.06 -13.62 15.81
N LEU A 17 -11.09 -12.81 16.07
CA LEU A 17 -11.62 -11.84 15.11
C LEU A 17 -10.63 -10.70 14.82
N LEU A 18 -9.89 -10.24 15.85
CA LEU A 18 -8.80 -9.27 15.68
C LEU A 18 -7.60 -9.87 14.94
N ALA A 19 -7.29 -11.15 15.17
CA ALA A 19 -6.25 -11.88 14.46
C ALA A 19 -6.65 -12.21 13.01
N SER A 20 -7.92 -12.53 12.74
CA SER A 20 -8.41 -12.72 11.37
C SER A 20 -8.46 -11.40 10.59
N LEU A 21 -8.72 -10.27 11.26
CA LEU A 21 -8.53 -8.94 10.66
C LEU A 21 -7.06 -8.63 10.33
N ALA A 22 -6.10 -9.27 11.02
CA ALA A 22 -4.67 -9.16 10.72
C ALA A 22 -4.20 -10.12 9.59
N HIS A 23 -5.00 -11.15 9.28
CA HIS A 23 -4.70 -12.21 8.31
C HIS A 23 -5.86 -12.50 7.35
N CYS A 24 -6.52 -11.47 6.81
CA CYS A 24 -7.29 -11.66 5.58
C CYS A 24 -6.33 -11.95 4.43
N SER A 25 -6.64 -12.98 3.65
CA SER A 25 -5.92 -13.26 2.41
C SER A 25 -6.12 -12.10 1.42
N ASP A 26 -5.15 -11.89 0.54
CA ASP A 26 -5.27 -10.86 -0.51
C ASP A 26 -6.53 -11.05 -1.37
N GLU A 27 -6.98 -12.30 -1.50
CA GLU A 27 -8.18 -12.73 -2.24
C GLU A 27 -9.47 -12.29 -1.54
N GLU A 28 -9.58 -12.50 -0.23
CA GLU A 28 -10.74 -12.06 0.55
C GLU A 28 -10.89 -10.54 0.55
N VAL A 29 -9.77 -9.82 0.68
CA VAL A 29 -9.78 -8.36 0.60
C VAL A 29 -10.22 -7.93 -0.79
N TYR A 30 -9.72 -8.57 -1.83
CA TYR A 30 -10.08 -8.26 -3.21
C TYR A 30 -11.58 -8.44 -3.48
N GLU A 31 -12.17 -9.58 -3.13
CA GLU A 31 -13.60 -9.83 -3.36
C GLU A 31 -14.48 -8.84 -2.57
N LYS A 32 -14.07 -8.48 -1.35
CA LYS A 32 -14.76 -7.43 -0.59
C LYS A 32 -14.69 -6.07 -1.28
N VAL A 33 -13.51 -5.64 -1.74
CA VAL A 33 -13.35 -4.36 -2.44
C VAL A 33 -14.14 -4.34 -3.75
N LYS A 34 -14.15 -5.44 -4.49
CA LYS A 34 -14.91 -5.61 -5.71
C LYS A 34 -16.42 -5.44 -5.50
N SER A 35 -16.98 -6.05 -4.44
CA SER A 35 -18.37 -5.85 -4.04
C SER A 35 -18.66 -4.37 -3.73
N ILE A 36 -17.87 -3.73 -2.87
CA ILE A 36 -18.03 -2.31 -2.49
C ILE A 36 -17.99 -1.37 -3.71
N VAL A 37 -17.04 -1.60 -4.62
CA VAL A 37 -16.82 -0.72 -5.77
C VAL A 37 -17.89 -0.92 -6.85
N ASN A 38 -18.37 -2.13 -7.09
CA ASN A 38 -19.35 -2.41 -8.15
C ASN A 38 -20.82 -2.28 -7.73
N GLU A 39 -21.15 -2.29 -6.43
CA GLU A 39 -22.54 -2.15 -5.97
C GLU A 39 -23.06 -0.71 -6.11
N ALA A 40 -24.15 -0.49 -6.83
CA ALA A 40 -24.53 0.85 -7.30
C ALA A 40 -24.82 1.89 -6.18
N ASN A 41 -25.36 1.47 -5.04
CA ASN A 41 -26.03 2.39 -4.10
C ASN A 41 -25.61 2.28 -2.62
N ASP A 42 -24.75 1.32 -2.25
CA ASP A 42 -24.43 1.08 -0.84
C ASP A 42 -22.90 1.14 -0.67
N CYS A 43 -22.39 2.32 -0.33
CA CYS A 43 -21.03 2.44 0.17
C CYS A 43 -21.12 3.07 1.55
N SER A 44 -20.94 2.26 2.59
CA SER A 44 -21.00 2.75 3.97
C SER A 44 -19.71 3.47 4.37
N LEU A 45 -19.75 4.19 5.49
CA LEU A 45 -18.53 4.78 6.07
C LEU A 45 -17.53 3.67 6.45
N ASP A 46 -18.02 2.53 6.93
CA ASP A 46 -17.18 1.39 7.32
C ASP A 46 -16.46 0.78 6.10
N ASP A 47 -17.10 0.78 4.93
CA ASP A 47 -16.48 0.33 3.68
C ASP A 47 -15.35 1.25 3.24
N VAL A 48 -15.59 2.57 3.30
CA VAL A 48 -14.56 3.58 3.02
C VAL A 48 -13.37 3.41 3.98
N GLN A 49 -13.64 3.30 5.28
CA GLN A 49 -12.59 3.12 6.29
C GLN A 49 -11.83 1.81 6.11
N PHE A 50 -12.50 0.74 5.70
CA PHE A 50 -11.88 -0.53 5.39
C PHE A 50 -10.88 -0.40 4.24
N ILE A 51 -11.29 0.21 3.12
CA ILE A 51 -10.43 0.39 1.95
C ILE A 51 -9.29 1.36 2.25
N ASP A 52 -9.57 2.46 2.97
CA ASP A 52 -8.56 3.42 3.41
C ASP A 52 -7.46 2.75 4.25
N LYS A 53 -7.85 1.96 5.26
CA LYS A 53 -6.92 1.24 6.13
C LYS A 53 -6.11 0.19 5.36
N TYR A 54 -6.73 -0.51 4.41
CA TYR A 54 -6.01 -1.48 3.60
C TYR A 54 -5.05 -0.80 2.61
N ASN A 55 -5.45 0.32 2.01
CA ASN A 55 -4.59 1.10 1.14
C ASN A 55 -3.39 1.68 1.92
N GLU A 56 -3.60 2.14 3.16
CA GLU A 56 -2.53 2.55 4.07
C GLU A 56 -1.55 1.38 4.35
N LYS A 57 -2.06 0.18 4.62
CA LYS A 57 -1.21 -1.01 4.76
C LYS A 57 -0.37 -1.27 3.50
N LEU A 58 -0.96 -1.13 2.31
CA LEU A 58 -0.23 -1.30 1.05
C LEU A 58 0.82 -0.21 0.83
N TYR A 59 0.54 1.04 1.20
CA TYR A 59 1.50 2.14 1.19
C TYR A 59 2.72 1.79 2.05
N TRP A 60 2.51 1.40 3.31
CA TRP A 60 3.63 1.05 4.21
C TRP A 60 4.40 -0.18 3.75
N LYS A 61 3.72 -1.16 3.13
CA LYS A 61 4.39 -2.31 2.51
C LYS A 61 5.27 -1.89 1.33
N TRP A 62 4.78 -0.98 0.48
CA TRP A 62 5.56 -0.40 -0.60
C TRP A 62 6.77 0.38 -0.07
N THR A 63 6.58 1.25 0.93
CA THR A 63 7.66 1.99 1.59
C THR A 63 8.73 1.06 2.17
N SER A 64 8.33 -0.03 2.82
CA SER A 64 9.27 -1.03 3.33
C SER A 64 10.08 -1.68 2.20
N ASN A 65 9.44 -2.07 1.10
CA ASN A 65 10.15 -2.62 -0.06
C ASN A 65 11.10 -1.59 -0.71
N PHE A 66 10.73 -0.31 -0.70
CA PHE A 66 11.58 0.76 -1.21
C PHE A 66 12.86 0.90 -0.41
N PHE A 67 12.78 0.90 0.93
CA PHE A 67 13.97 0.92 1.78
C PHE A 67 14.85 -0.32 1.58
N ARG A 68 14.26 -1.52 1.47
CA ARG A 68 15.00 -2.76 1.23
C ARG A 68 15.76 -2.71 -0.11
N TYR A 69 15.08 -2.33 -1.20
CA TYR A 69 15.70 -2.11 -2.50
C TYR A 69 16.87 -1.11 -2.42
N LEU A 70 16.63 0.04 -1.78
CA LEU A 70 17.64 1.07 -1.61
C LEU A 70 18.87 0.58 -0.84
N ARG A 71 18.69 -0.17 0.24
CA ARG A 71 19.81 -0.73 1.02
C ARG A 71 20.68 -1.66 0.19
N VAL A 72 20.08 -2.59 -0.55
CA VAL A 72 20.81 -3.53 -1.41
C VAL A 72 21.60 -2.76 -2.46
N LYS A 73 20.93 -1.82 -3.15
CA LYS A 73 21.58 -1.04 -4.20
C LYS A 73 22.67 -0.12 -3.67
N LEU A 74 22.45 0.51 -2.53
CA LEU A 74 23.45 1.33 -1.83
C LEU A 74 24.68 0.50 -1.48
N TYR A 75 24.50 -0.70 -0.92
CA TYR A 75 25.61 -1.59 -0.61
C TYR A 75 26.46 -1.91 -1.85
N LEU A 76 25.82 -2.20 -2.99
CA LEU A 76 26.51 -2.42 -4.27
C LEU A 76 27.27 -1.17 -4.72
N TYR A 77 26.67 0.01 -4.58
CA TYR A 77 27.25 1.29 -5.01
C TYR A 77 28.29 1.84 -4.04
N GLU A 78 28.36 1.38 -2.80
CA GLU A 78 29.40 1.83 -1.86
C GLU A 78 30.71 1.05 -1.97
N SER A 79 30.70 -0.13 -2.60
CA SER A 79 31.90 -0.94 -2.81
C SER A 79 32.42 -0.76 -4.23
N ASP A 80 33.61 -0.16 -4.40
CA ASP A 80 34.23 0.00 -5.72
C ASP A 80 34.41 -1.33 -6.43
N GLU A 81 34.85 -2.35 -5.70
CA GLU A 81 35.08 -3.69 -6.23
C GLU A 81 33.79 -4.30 -6.77
N ILE A 82 32.71 -4.30 -5.97
CA ILE A 82 31.42 -4.87 -6.37
C ILE A 82 30.79 -4.03 -7.47
N TYR A 83 30.85 -2.70 -7.37
CA TYR A 83 30.28 -1.79 -8.36
C TYR A 83 30.93 -1.96 -9.74
N GLU A 84 32.26 -2.01 -9.82
CA GLU A 84 32.98 -2.18 -11.09
C GLU A 84 32.75 -3.58 -11.71
N GLN A 85 32.58 -4.61 -10.88
CA GLN A 85 32.23 -5.95 -11.33
C GLN A 85 30.79 -6.03 -11.84
N VAL A 86 29.84 -5.40 -11.14
CA VAL A 86 28.42 -5.36 -11.48
C VAL A 86 28.14 -4.48 -12.70
N LYS A 87 28.85 -3.36 -12.86
CA LYS A 87 28.73 -2.45 -14.01
C LYS A 87 29.48 -2.96 -15.25
N GLY A 88 30.46 -3.86 -15.04
CA GLY A 88 31.31 -4.43 -16.08
C GLY A 88 32.36 -3.42 -16.57
N LYS A 89 33.63 -3.84 -16.64
CA LYS A 89 34.77 -2.99 -17.02
C LYS A 89 34.66 -2.32 -18.41
N ASN A 90 33.74 -2.77 -19.28
CA ASN A 90 33.55 -2.27 -20.66
C ASN A 90 32.07 -2.09 -21.08
N GLY A 91 31.15 -1.89 -20.13
CA GLY A 91 29.73 -1.62 -20.45
C GLY A 91 28.86 -2.84 -20.76
N ASN A 92 29.45 -4.04 -20.83
CA ASN A 92 28.71 -5.31 -20.76
C ASN A 92 28.81 -5.86 -19.34
N ALA A 93 27.95 -5.35 -18.45
CA ALA A 93 27.61 -6.01 -17.20
C ALA A 93 27.00 -7.39 -17.47
N LEU A 94 26.99 -8.25 -16.45
CA LEU A 94 26.36 -9.58 -16.37
C LEU A 94 24.94 -9.66 -16.98
N GLY A 95 24.79 -9.71 -18.31
CA GLY A 95 23.50 -9.86 -19.01
C GLY A 95 22.55 -8.66 -18.92
N ASP A 96 21.57 -8.62 -19.83
CA ASP A 96 20.59 -7.52 -19.94
C ASP A 96 19.78 -7.32 -18.66
N ASP A 97 19.51 -8.40 -17.92
CA ASP A 97 18.71 -8.40 -16.69
C ASP A 97 19.36 -7.56 -15.57
N VAL A 98 20.69 -7.53 -15.48
CA VAL A 98 21.42 -6.77 -14.46
C VAL A 98 21.48 -5.29 -14.81
N ALA A 99 21.69 -4.97 -16.08
CA ALA A 99 21.62 -3.61 -16.57
C ALA A 99 20.22 -3.01 -16.34
N GLU A 100 19.17 -3.79 -16.61
CA GLU A 100 17.80 -3.41 -16.30
C GLU A 100 17.60 -3.22 -14.79
N ALA A 101 18.08 -4.13 -13.95
CA ALA A 101 17.96 -4.01 -12.49
C ALA A 101 18.59 -2.71 -11.94
N LEU A 102 19.73 -2.31 -12.48
CA LEU A 102 20.46 -1.11 -12.07
C LEU A 102 19.83 0.20 -12.58
N ARG A 103 19.02 0.17 -13.65
CA ARG A 103 18.32 1.36 -14.13
C ARG A 103 17.23 1.77 -13.13
N ASP A 104 17.28 2.99 -12.61
CA ASP A 104 16.22 3.50 -11.74
C ASP A 104 15.22 4.35 -12.49
N ASP A 105 13.94 4.04 -12.28
CA ASP A 105 12.81 4.89 -12.68
C ASP A 105 12.13 5.53 -11.43
N PHE A 106 12.67 5.28 -10.22
CA PHE A 106 12.05 5.70 -8.95
C PHE A 106 12.53 7.07 -8.45
N PHE A 107 13.77 7.44 -8.72
CA PHE A 107 14.33 8.76 -8.43
C PHE A 107 15.53 9.04 -9.32
N ASN A 108 15.75 10.31 -9.63
CA ASN A 108 16.77 10.75 -10.57
C ASN A 108 18.11 11.01 -9.86
N TYR A 109 19.20 10.53 -10.46
CA TYR A 109 20.58 10.85 -10.07
C TYR A 109 21.47 10.84 -11.32
N LYS A 110 22.48 11.70 -11.34
CA LYS A 110 23.40 11.86 -12.48
C LYS A 110 24.55 10.88 -12.43
N ASP A 111 25.04 10.58 -11.23
CA ASP A 111 26.20 9.74 -11.01
C ASP A 111 26.07 8.92 -9.70
N ARG A 112 27.10 8.10 -9.46
CA ARG A 112 27.19 7.19 -8.32
C ARG A 112 27.22 7.94 -6.99
N GLU A 113 27.95 9.04 -6.88
CA GLU A 113 28.08 9.80 -5.63
C GLU A 113 26.76 10.48 -5.27
N GLU A 114 26.09 11.06 -6.28
CA GLU A 114 24.77 11.65 -6.10
C GLU A 114 23.74 10.59 -5.66
N PHE A 115 23.76 9.40 -6.27
CA PHE A 115 22.94 8.27 -5.83
C PHE A 115 23.19 7.92 -4.35
N VAL A 116 24.45 7.71 -3.96
CA VAL A 116 24.82 7.33 -2.58
C VAL A 116 24.30 8.36 -1.58
N ARG A 117 24.51 9.66 -1.87
CA ARG A 117 24.02 10.76 -1.02
C ARG A 117 22.50 10.76 -0.88
N ILE A 118 21.76 10.59 -1.98
CA ILE A 118 20.29 10.56 -1.96
C ILE A 118 19.80 9.35 -1.18
N ALA A 119 20.35 8.17 -1.45
CA ALA A 119 19.97 6.92 -0.80
C ALA A 119 20.19 6.99 0.72
N LEU A 120 21.35 7.48 1.17
CA LEU A 120 21.65 7.69 2.59
C LEU A 120 20.66 8.66 3.24
N ASN A 121 20.35 9.78 2.58
CA ASN A 121 19.38 10.74 3.10
C ASN A 121 17.97 10.13 3.23
N ILE A 122 17.51 9.37 2.24
CA ILE A 122 16.20 8.69 2.30
C ILE A 122 16.18 7.68 3.44
N LEU A 123 17.22 6.84 3.53
CA LEU A 123 17.31 5.79 4.52
C LEU A 123 17.50 6.33 5.95
N SER A 124 17.99 7.56 6.12
CA SER A 124 17.96 8.29 7.40
C SER A 124 16.56 8.32 8.03
N ASN A 125 15.52 8.44 7.19
CA ASN A 125 14.12 8.49 7.63
C ASN A 125 13.54 7.11 7.96
N GLU A 126 14.19 6.02 7.55
CA GLU A 126 13.66 4.69 7.86
C GLU A 126 13.65 4.42 9.36
N LYS A 127 14.65 4.91 10.10
CA LYS A 127 14.75 4.74 11.56
C LYS A 127 13.56 5.38 12.29
N SER A 128 13.14 6.58 11.87
CA SER A 128 11.98 7.25 12.47
C SER A 128 10.67 6.53 12.12
N LEU A 129 10.62 5.86 10.97
CA LEU A 129 9.46 5.10 10.50
C LEU A 129 9.43 3.63 10.96
N ALA A 130 10.50 3.12 11.57
CA ALA A 130 10.66 1.70 11.90
C ALA A 130 9.50 1.14 12.75
N LYS A 131 9.00 1.93 13.71
CA LYS A 131 7.85 1.54 14.53
C LYS A 131 6.60 1.38 13.68
N THR A 132 6.31 2.36 12.82
CA THR A 132 5.16 2.33 11.91
C THR A 132 5.26 1.16 10.94
N LEU A 133 6.41 0.99 10.28
CA LEU A 133 6.64 -0.13 9.35
C LEU A 133 6.39 -1.48 10.01
N SER A 134 6.87 -1.67 11.24
CA SER A 134 6.72 -2.94 11.97
C SER A 134 5.28 -3.32 12.33
N VAL A 135 4.32 -2.39 12.24
CA VAL A 135 2.89 -2.68 12.40
C VAL A 135 2.33 -3.39 11.17
N TYR A 136 2.87 -3.07 9.98
CA TYR A 136 2.32 -3.50 8.69
C TYR A 136 3.17 -4.58 8.02
N THR A 137 4.45 -4.68 8.36
CA THR A 137 5.35 -5.72 7.87
C THR A 137 5.90 -6.56 9.03
N PRO A 138 5.80 -7.90 8.96
CA PRO A 138 6.34 -8.76 10.01
C PRO A 138 7.85 -8.55 10.11
N LYS A 139 8.36 -8.38 11.34
CA LYS A 139 9.80 -8.40 11.62
C LYS A 139 10.31 -9.80 11.34
N LYS A 140 11.24 -9.93 10.39
CA LYS A 140 11.88 -11.19 10.05
C LYS A 140 13.35 -11.19 10.45
N GLU A 141 13.96 -12.38 10.39
CA GLU A 141 15.36 -12.56 10.75
C GLU A 141 16.30 -11.72 9.90
N ILE A 142 17.35 -11.31 10.58
CA ILE A 142 18.39 -10.42 10.09
C ILE A 142 19.45 -11.23 9.36
N LYS A 143 19.82 -10.81 8.15
CA LYS A 143 20.97 -11.33 7.42
C LYS A 143 21.98 -10.23 7.12
N PHE A 144 23.25 -10.59 6.91
CA PHE A 144 24.32 -9.64 6.60
C PHE A 144 24.67 -9.69 5.11
N PHE A 145 24.86 -8.53 4.48
CA PHE A 145 25.26 -8.48 3.07
C PHE A 145 26.62 -9.13 2.81
N GLN A 146 27.52 -9.07 3.78
CA GLN A 146 28.87 -9.64 3.67
C GLN A 146 28.89 -11.17 3.55
N GLU A 147 27.82 -11.83 3.95
CA GLU A 147 27.69 -13.30 3.87
C GLU A 147 27.21 -13.76 2.49
N LEU A 148 26.82 -12.82 1.62
CA LEU A 148 26.31 -13.13 0.29
C LEU A 148 27.42 -13.03 -0.77
N SER A 149 27.45 -14.01 -1.67
CA SER A 149 28.22 -13.92 -2.91
C SER A 149 27.65 -12.83 -3.84
N GLU A 150 28.46 -12.36 -4.80
CA GLU A 150 28.06 -11.39 -5.81
C GLU A 150 26.77 -11.79 -6.54
N ARG A 151 26.68 -13.05 -7.00
CA ARG A 151 25.47 -13.55 -7.68
C ARG A 151 24.24 -13.48 -6.78
N GLN A 152 24.40 -13.83 -5.50
CA GLN A 152 23.29 -13.73 -4.53
C GLN A 152 22.88 -12.28 -4.28
N LEU A 153 23.82 -11.32 -4.26
CA LEU A 153 23.51 -9.89 -4.14
C LEU A 153 22.78 -9.35 -5.37
N ILE A 154 23.15 -9.80 -6.57
CA ILE A 154 22.50 -9.43 -7.83
C ILE A 154 21.08 -10.01 -7.88
N ASP A 155 20.92 -11.31 -7.59
CA ASP A 155 19.61 -11.96 -7.54
C ASP A 155 18.71 -11.28 -6.50
N LEU A 156 19.29 -10.89 -5.36
CA LEU A 156 18.59 -10.12 -4.34
C LEU A 156 18.14 -8.76 -4.86
N LEU A 157 19.02 -8.00 -5.54
CA LEU A 157 18.67 -6.71 -6.14
C LEU A 157 17.50 -6.84 -7.11
N ILE A 158 17.56 -7.82 -8.02
CA ILE A 158 16.51 -8.09 -9.01
C ILE A 158 15.18 -8.40 -8.31
N ASN A 159 15.21 -9.26 -7.30
CA ASN A 159 14.02 -9.63 -6.54
C ASN A 159 13.43 -8.45 -5.75
N GLU A 160 14.26 -7.65 -5.08
CA GLU A 160 13.80 -6.47 -4.35
C GLU A 160 13.22 -5.43 -5.28
N LYS A 161 13.83 -5.21 -6.45
CA LYS A 161 13.27 -4.32 -7.47
C LYS A 161 11.91 -4.81 -7.96
N LYS A 162 11.78 -6.10 -8.28
CA LYS A 162 10.52 -6.69 -8.73
C LYS A 162 9.43 -6.52 -7.66
N ASN A 163 9.76 -6.74 -6.39
CA ASN A 163 8.84 -6.54 -5.29
C ASN A 163 8.46 -5.07 -5.07
N LEU A 164 9.41 -4.14 -5.21
CA LEU A 164 9.14 -2.72 -5.20
C LEU A 164 8.12 -2.33 -6.28
N ILE A 165 8.36 -2.75 -7.53
CA ILE A 165 7.44 -2.50 -8.66
C ILE A 165 6.05 -3.11 -8.39
N ASN A 166 6.00 -4.38 -7.98
CA ASN A 166 4.74 -5.09 -7.76
C ASN A 166 3.94 -4.48 -6.60
N SER A 167 4.60 -4.14 -5.49
CA SER A 167 3.96 -3.49 -4.35
C SER A 167 3.43 -2.10 -4.70
N PHE A 168 4.16 -1.32 -5.50
CA PHE A 168 3.68 -0.02 -5.98
C PHE A 168 2.47 -0.16 -6.90
N LYS A 169 2.52 -1.08 -7.89
CA LYS A 169 1.39 -1.36 -8.78
C LYS A 169 0.14 -1.78 -8.00
N LYS A 170 0.31 -2.67 -7.01
CA LYS A 170 -0.79 -3.11 -6.15
C LYS A 170 -1.35 -1.94 -5.32
N PHE A 171 -0.49 -1.12 -4.72
CA PHE A 171 -0.90 0.09 -4.00
C PHE A 171 -1.72 1.03 -4.89
N LYS A 172 -1.23 1.34 -6.10
CA LYS A 172 -1.95 2.19 -7.06
C LYS A 172 -3.31 1.63 -7.46
N LEU A 173 -3.39 0.33 -7.74
CA LEU A 173 -4.66 -0.33 -8.04
C LEU A 173 -5.69 -0.15 -6.92
N PHE A 174 -5.30 -0.38 -5.66
CA PHE A 174 -6.19 -0.21 -4.52
C PHE A 174 -6.47 1.26 -4.17
N GLN A 175 -5.56 2.18 -4.51
CA GLN A 175 -5.82 3.61 -4.44
C GLN A 175 -6.93 4.02 -5.42
N ASP A 176 -6.95 3.48 -6.64
CA ASP A 176 -8.03 3.77 -7.58
C ASP A 176 -9.38 3.26 -7.05
N PHE A 177 -9.41 2.06 -6.46
CA PHE A 177 -10.61 1.52 -5.80
C PHE A 177 -11.07 2.38 -4.62
N ARG A 178 -10.12 2.87 -3.82
CA ARG A 178 -10.35 3.79 -2.71
C ARG A 178 -11.02 5.09 -3.19
N ASP A 179 -10.52 5.67 -4.26
CA ASP A 179 -11.03 6.96 -4.76
C ASP A 179 -12.47 6.82 -5.28
N VAL A 180 -12.79 5.66 -5.88
CA VAL A 180 -14.15 5.33 -6.31
C VAL A 180 -15.09 5.17 -5.11
N SER A 181 -14.69 4.39 -4.11
CA SER A 181 -15.46 4.19 -2.88
C SER A 181 -15.73 5.53 -2.19
N ASN A 182 -14.70 6.36 -2.01
CA ASN A 182 -14.85 7.70 -1.45
C ASN A 182 -15.83 8.55 -2.25
N SER A 183 -15.70 8.59 -3.57
CA SER A 183 -16.61 9.34 -4.45
C SER A 183 -18.07 8.88 -4.30
N LYS A 184 -18.30 7.57 -4.23
CA LYS A 184 -19.64 6.98 -4.02
C LYS A 184 -20.22 7.39 -2.65
N TYR A 185 -19.46 7.23 -1.58
CA TYR A 185 -19.90 7.60 -0.22
C TYR A 185 -20.25 9.08 -0.12
N TYR A 186 -19.38 9.98 -0.57
CA TYR A 186 -19.63 11.42 -0.48
C TYR A 186 -20.78 11.87 -1.39
N TYR A 187 -20.95 11.24 -2.55
CA TYR A 187 -22.11 11.46 -3.39
C TYR A 187 -23.40 11.07 -2.65
N GLN A 188 -23.49 9.84 -2.13
CA GLN A 188 -24.65 9.34 -1.39
C GLN A 188 -25.00 10.22 -0.19
N LYS A 189 -24.00 10.56 0.64
CA LYS A 189 -24.18 11.44 1.80
C LYS A 189 -24.79 12.80 1.42
N ARG A 190 -24.37 13.39 0.30
CA ARG A 190 -24.89 14.68 -0.19
C ARG A 190 -26.32 14.58 -0.73
N PHE A 191 -26.71 13.43 -1.30
CA PHE A 191 -28.11 13.20 -1.70
C PHE A 191 -29.00 13.06 -0.47
N SER A 192 -28.60 12.24 0.50
CA SER A 192 -29.36 12.07 1.74
C SER A 192 -29.50 13.37 2.54
N GLN A 193 -28.47 14.24 2.55
CA GLN A 193 -28.55 15.56 3.16
C GLN A 193 -29.54 16.47 2.45
N ARG A 194 -29.53 16.52 1.11
CA ARG A 194 -30.53 17.29 0.35
C ARG A 194 -31.94 16.79 0.59
N ASP A 195 -32.17 15.47 0.55
CA ASP A 195 -33.49 14.90 0.82
C ASP A 195 -33.97 15.18 2.25
N ALA A 196 -33.05 15.28 3.22
CA ALA A 196 -33.36 15.66 4.59
C ALA A 196 -33.66 17.17 4.74
N GLU A 197 -32.93 18.03 4.02
CA GLU A 197 -33.19 19.48 3.94
C GLU A 197 -34.57 19.76 3.31
N PHE A 198 -34.89 19.11 2.18
CA PHE A 198 -36.21 19.21 1.55
C PHE A 198 -37.35 18.76 2.48
N LYS A 199 -37.17 17.66 3.23
CA LYS A 199 -38.16 17.18 4.20
C LYS A 199 -38.29 18.05 5.46
N ALA A 200 -37.28 18.85 5.78
CA ALA A 200 -37.33 19.79 6.91
C ALA A 200 -38.14 21.04 6.55
N ASP A 201 -38.06 21.50 5.29
CA ASP A 201 -38.87 22.61 4.78
C ASP A 201 -40.36 22.23 4.60
N ASP A 202 -40.65 20.95 4.32
CA ASP A 202 -42.04 20.43 4.23
C ASP A 202 -42.78 20.39 5.58
N ASN A 203 -42.10 20.57 6.72
CA ASN A 203 -42.71 20.63 8.05
C ASN A 203 -43.15 22.06 8.47
N VAL A 204 -43.06 23.05 7.58
CA VAL A 204 -43.65 24.37 7.78
C VAL A 204 -45.06 24.37 7.17
N GLY A 205 -46.08 24.51 8.02
CA GLY A 205 -47.50 24.52 7.61
C GLY A 205 -47.83 25.56 6.51
N PRO A 206 -48.93 25.36 5.77
CA PRO A 206 -49.04 25.80 4.38
C PRO A 206 -49.45 27.27 4.26
N PRO A 207 -49.08 27.94 3.16
CA PRO A 207 -49.96 28.89 2.51
C PRO A 207 -50.63 28.26 1.27
N ARG A 208 -51.94 28.47 1.22
CA ARG A 208 -52.92 28.18 0.16
C ARG A 208 -52.40 28.28 -1.28
N ASN A 209 -52.84 27.28 -2.06
CA ASN A 209 -53.28 27.31 -3.46
C ASN A 209 -52.48 28.13 -4.46
N GLU A 210 -51.65 27.45 -5.26
CA GLU A 210 -51.62 27.67 -6.71
C GLU A 210 -51.66 26.31 -7.41
N GLN A 211 -52.61 26.15 -8.34
CA GLN A 211 -52.66 25.01 -9.26
C GLN A 211 -51.39 25.02 -10.11
N MET A 212 -50.63 23.93 -10.08
CA MET A 212 -49.75 23.57 -11.18
C MET A 212 -50.19 22.21 -11.72
N GLU A 213 -50.31 22.20 -13.04
CA GLU A 213 -50.86 21.12 -13.84
C GLU A 213 -50.16 19.78 -13.63
N ASP A 214 -50.95 18.74 -13.79
CA ASP A 214 -50.61 17.33 -13.84
C ASP A 214 -49.53 17.09 -14.91
N ASP A 215 -48.24 17.08 -14.53
CA ASP A 215 -47.18 16.55 -15.38
C ASP A 215 -46.87 15.12 -14.95
N LYS A 216 -47.68 14.20 -15.47
CA LYS A 216 -47.44 12.76 -15.44
C LYS A 216 -46.20 12.44 -16.26
N ASN A 217 -45.02 12.63 -15.68
CA ASN A 217 -43.84 11.93 -16.14
C ASN A 217 -43.61 10.71 -15.24
N GLN A 218 -43.93 9.55 -15.83
CA GLN A 218 -43.61 8.22 -15.32
C GLN A 218 -42.22 8.23 -14.71
N GLY A 219 -42.12 7.73 -13.48
CA GLY A 219 -40.85 7.48 -12.80
C GLY A 219 -39.97 6.59 -13.66
N VAL A 220 -39.14 7.21 -14.49
CA VAL A 220 -38.08 6.50 -15.19
C VAL A 220 -37.04 6.20 -14.12
N ASN A 221 -37.14 4.99 -13.56
CA ASN A 221 -36.14 4.35 -12.73
C ASN A 221 -34.83 4.29 -13.53
N HIS A 222 -34.11 5.41 -13.61
CA HIS A 222 -32.74 5.44 -14.08
C HIS A 222 -31.91 4.78 -12.98
N LYS A 223 -31.89 3.44 -12.98
CA LYS A 223 -30.71 2.71 -12.48
C LYS A 223 -29.55 3.16 -13.38
N ARG A 224 -28.95 4.30 -13.03
CA ARG A 224 -27.66 4.73 -13.55
C ARG A 224 -26.68 3.64 -13.14
N THR A 225 -26.40 2.71 -14.04
CA THR A 225 -25.25 1.81 -13.97
C THR A 225 -24.01 2.69 -14.01
N LYS A 226 -23.57 3.14 -12.83
CA LYS A 226 -22.45 4.06 -12.65
C LYS A 226 -21.23 3.24 -12.24
N ASN A 227 -20.30 3.13 -13.17
CA ASN A 227 -18.93 2.63 -13.01
C ASN A 227 -18.83 1.15 -12.63
N VAL A 228 -18.91 0.28 -13.63
CA VAL A 228 -18.46 -1.11 -13.48
C VAL A 228 -16.94 -1.10 -13.64
N PHE A 229 -16.21 -1.27 -12.54
CA PHE A 229 -14.78 -1.59 -12.64
C PHE A 229 -14.66 -3.03 -13.07
N THR A 230 -13.86 -3.29 -14.10
CA THR A 230 -13.52 -4.66 -14.49
C THR A 230 -12.50 -5.19 -13.50
N PHE A 231 -12.88 -6.23 -12.78
CA PHE A 231 -12.06 -6.86 -11.76
C PHE A 231 -11.50 -8.17 -12.31
N ASN A 232 -10.17 -8.28 -12.41
CA ASN A 232 -9.47 -9.53 -12.65
C ASN A 232 -8.44 -9.79 -11.53
N ALA A 233 -8.60 -10.88 -10.78
CA ALA A 233 -7.70 -11.22 -9.67
C ALA A 233 -6.28 -11.53 -10.17
N GLU A 234 -6.15 -11.99 -11.42
CA GLU A 234 -4.86 -12.25 -12.05
C GLU A 234 -4.05 -10.98 -12.32
N GLU A 235 -4.71 -9.81 -12.38
CA GLU A 235 -4.05 -8.52 -12.53
C GLU A 235 -3.47 -7.99 -11.22
N ILE A 236 -3.83 -8.58 -10.07
CA ILE A 236 -3.27 -8.19 -8.77
C ILE A 236 -1.80 -8.65 -8.72
N PRO A 237 -0.84 -7.71 -8.63
CA PRO A 237 0.56 -8.08 -8.59
C PRO A 237 0.86 -8.94 -7.36
N ARG A 238 1.39 -10.14 -7.60
CA ARG A 238 1.85 -11.02 -6.54
C ARG A 238 3.20 -10.52 -6.01
N MET A 239 3.29 -10.44 -4.69
CA MET A 239 4.55 -10.15 -4.01
C MET A 239 5.10 -11.45 -3.46
N THR A 240 6.37 -11.72 -3.71
CA THR A 240 7.04 -12.86 -3.08
C THR A 240 7.27 -12.52 -1.61
N GLU A 241 6.95 -13.46 -0.73
CA GLU A 241 7.21 -13.29 0.69
C GLU A 241 8.71 -13.43 0.93
N ILE A 242 9.44 -12.31 1.00
CA ILE A 242 10.88 -12.38 1.26
C ILE A 242 11.11 -12.47 2.75
N GLN A 243 11.93 -13.44 3.15
CA GLN A 243 12.17 -13.79 4.55
C GLN A 243 13.34 -13.05 5.21
N PHE A 244 13.99 -12.13 4.50
CA PHE A 244 15.30 -11.60 4.90
C PHE A 244 15.37 -10.09 4.77
N ASP A 245 15.56 -9.40 5.89
CA ASP A 245 15.96 -7.99 5.89
C ASP A 245 17.48 -7.92 6.10
N PHE A 246 18.18 -7.36 5.11
CA PHE A 246 19.64 -7.37 5.05
C PHE A 246 20.21 -6.03 5.48
N TYR A 247 21.30 -6.06 6.25
CA TYR A 247 22.07 -4.86 6.55
C TYR A 247 23.57 -5.12 6.63
N ASP A 248 24.37 -4.08 6.40
CA ASP A 248 25.81 -4.11 6.64
C ASP A 248 26.08 -3.68 8.09
N ARG A 249 26.55 -4.61 8.92
CA ARG A 249 26.85 -4.35 10.35
C ARG A 249 27.93 -3.26 10.55
N ASN A 250 28.86 -3.13 9.61
CA ASN A 250 30.06 -2.30 9.72
C ASN A 250 29.88 -0.90 9.09
N LYS A 251 28.97 -0.76 8.13
CA LYS A 251 28.72 0.53 7.45
C LYS A 251 27.45 1.22 7.93
N TRP A 252 26.39 0.47 8.20
CA TRP A 252 25.07 1.04 8.48
C TRP A 252 25.00 1.78 9.82
N ASN A 253 25.78 1.35 10.82
CA ASN A 253 25.84 2.05 12.11
C ASN A 253 26.74 3.30 12.06
N LYS A 254 27.69 3.40 11.13
CA LYS A 254 28.64 4.54 11.13
C LYS A 254 27.99 5.86 10.72
N HIS A 255 27.01 5.81 9.81
CA HIS A 255 26.34 7.02 9.28
C HIS A 255 25.13 7.48 10.12
N PHE A 256 24.68 6.66 11.07
CA PHE A 256 23.43 6.90 11.82
C PHE A 256 23.64 7.08 13.34
N TYR A 257 24.83 6.74 13.86
CA TYR A 257 25.20 6.93 15.26
C TYR A 257 26.06 8.18 15.51
N ALA A 258 26.29 9.00 14.47
CA ALA A 258 26.96 10.29 14.62
C ALA A 258 26.03 11.44 15.10
N ILE A 259 24.76 11.16 15.43
CA ILE A 259 23.79 12.15 15.96
C ILE A 259 23.26 11.70 17.34
N SER A 260 24.07 10.99 18.10
CA SER A 260 23.82 10.81 19.54
C SER A 260 25.16 10.65 20.24
N ASP A 261 25.83 11.77 20.47
CA ASP A 261 26.72 12.05 21.60
C ASP A 261 27.27 13.47 21.40
N GLU A 262 26.39 14.46 21.60
CA GLU A 262 26.73 15.84 22.03
C GLU A 262 25.49 16.45 22.72
#